data_AF-A0A7W7MN57-F1
#
_entry.id   AF-A0A7W7MN57-F1
#
_cell.length_a   1.000
_cell.length_b   1.000
_cell.length_c   1.000
_cell.angle_alpha   90.00
_cell.angle_beta   90.00
_cell.angle_gamma   90.00
#
_symmetry.space_group_name_H-M   'P 1'
#
loop_
_entity.id
_entity.type
_entity.pdbx_description
1 polymer ?
#
loop_
_entity_poly.entity_id
_entity_poly.type
_entity_poly.pdbx_seq_one_letter_code
_entity_poly.pdbx_strand_id
1 'polypeptide(L)'
;MTRRITVSLPDDVAEYLDKHPNSSAIVTEAVRARMERGATTRRMLAEVGINVTDEGVAKWRGKFGPPTEAQRAESQRRLEAIQAGRWPDEEPAE
;
A
#
# COMPACT_ATOMS: atom_id res chain seq x y z
N MET A 1 22.43 9.98 -10.47
CA MET A 1 21.87 11.34 -10.44
C MET A 1 20.98 11.47 -9.22
N THR A 2 21.19 12.49 -8.37
CA THR A 2 20.37 12.75 -7.17
C THR A 2 19.82 14.17 -7.23
N ARG A 3 18.56 14.33 -6.81
CA ARG A 3 17.88 15.64 -6.71
C ARG A 3 17.40 15.80 -5.28
N ARG A 4 17.69 16.95 -4.66
CA ARG A 4 17.22 17.27 -3.31
C ARG A 4 15.81 17.85 -3.36
N ILE A 5 14.93 17.35 -2.50
CA ILE A 5 13.57 17.84 -2.29
C ILE A 5 13.46 18.15 -0.79
N THR A 6 12.96 19.34 -0.45
CA THR A 6 12.64 19.72 0.93
C THR A 6 11.14 19.63 1.14
N VAL A 7 10.71 19.01 2.23
CA VAL A 7 9.29 18.84 2.60
C VAL A 7 9.10 19.15 4.08
N SER A 8 7.91 19.63 4.44
CA SER A 8 7.49 19.73 5.84
C SER A 8 6.77 18.45 6.25
N LEU A 9 7.02 17.99 7.48
CA LEU A 9 6.45 16.78 8.05
C LEU A 9 5.73 17.10 9.36
N PRO A 10 4.75 16.28 9.77
CA PRO A 10 4.23 16.30 11.13
C PRO A 10 5.35 16.06 12.17
N ASP A 11 5.21 16.67 13.35
CA ASP A 11 6.25 16.67 14.39
C ASP A 11 6.64 15.26 14.83
N ASP A 12 5.66 14.36 15.01
CA ASP A 12 5.89 12.96 15.37
C ASP A 12 6.73 12.21 14.32
N VAL A 13 6.51 12.49 13.03
CA VAL A 13 7.27 11.90 11.93
C VAL A 13 8.69 12.49 11.87
N ALA A 14 8.83 13.79 12.08
CA ALA A 14 10.13 14.46 12.11
C ALA A 14 10.99 13.93 13.25
N GLU A 15 10.44 13.85 14.47
CA GLU A 15 11.12 13.29 15.64
C GLU A 15 11.52 11.82 15.44
N TYR A 16 10.66 11.03 14.80
CA TYR A 16 11.01 9.65 14.47
C TYR A 16 12.20 9.59 13.52
N LEU A 17 12.20 10.39 12.46
CA LEU A 17 13.26 10.42 11.45
C LEU A 17 14.58 10.95 12.01
N ASP A 18 14.55 11.93 12.92
CA ASP A 18 15.75 12.50 13.55
C ASP A 18 16.48 11.50 14.46
N LYS A 19 15.76 10.54 15.05
CA LYS A 19 16.35 9.45 15.86
C LYS A 19 17.19 8.48 15.04
N HIS A 20 17.09 8.51 13.70
CA HIS A 20 17.77 7.58 12.82
C HIS A 20 18.93 8.25 12.08
N PRO A 21 20.12 7.63 12.04
CA PRO A 21 21.31 8.23 11.43
C PRO A 21 21.19 8.44 9.91
N ASN A 22 20.23 7.79 9.23
CA ASN A 22 19.99 7.97 7.80
C ASN A 22 18.50 8.04 7.46
N SER A 23 17.86 9.14 7.85
CA SER A 23 16.45 9.41 7.58
C SER A 23 16.12 9.40 6.09
N SER A 24 17.05 9.85 5.24
CA SER A 24 16.87 9.88 3.79
C SER A 24 16.72 8.49 3.17
N ALA A 25 17.45 7.50 3.68
CA ALA A 25 17.31 6.11 3.25
C ALA A 25 15.96 5.53 3.66
N ILE A 26 15.52 5.79 4.91
CA ILE A 26 14.21 5.33 5.41
C ILE A 26 13.08 5.85 4.53
N VAL A 27 13.08 7.16 4.25
CA VAL A 27 12.07 7.78 3.37
C VAL A 27 12.15 7.21 1.96
N THR A 28 13.36 7.04 1.42
CA THR A 28 13.56 6.51 0.07
C THR A 28 12.99 5.09 -0.05
N GLU A 29 13.30 4.21 0.88
CA GLU A 29 12.82 2.83 0.87
C GLU A 29 11.30 2.76 1.07
N ALA A 30 10.73 3.56 1.97
CA ALA A 30 9.28 3.63 2.15
C ALA A 30 8.56 4.10 0.87
N VAL A 31 9.11 5.10 0.19
CA VAL A 31 8.56 5.62 -1.08
C VAL A 31 8.69 4.59 -2.20
N ARG A 32 9.85 3.92 -2.32
CA ARG A 32 10.05 2.85 -3.32
C ARG A 32 9.09 1.70 -3.11
N ALA A 33 8.97 1.20 -1.88
CA ALA A 33 8.04 0.13 -1.56
C ALA A 33 6.59 0.52 -1.90
N ARG A 34 6.20 1.79 -1.70
CA ARG A 34 4.89 2.30 -2.13
C ARG A 34 4.73 2.31 -3.64
N MET A 35 5.74 2.76 -4.39
CA MET A 35 5.73 2.78 -5.85
C MET A 35 5.62 1.37 -6.44
N GLU A 36 6.42 0.44 -5.91
CA GLU A 36 6.47 -0.95 -6.38
C GLU A 36 5.14 -1.69 -6.15
N ARG A 37 4.51 -1.52 -4.98
CA ARG A 37 3.18 -2.08 -4.72
C ARG A 37 2.16 -1.60 -5.75
N GLY A 38 2.13 -0.29 -6.02
CA GLY A 38 1.24 0.29 -7.01
C GLY A 38 1.49 -0.23 -8.42
N ALA A 39 2.75 -0.33 -8.83
CA ALA A 39 3.14 -0.85 -10.14
C ALA A 39 2.80 -2.34 -10.31
N THR A 40 3.07 -3.15 -9.28
CA THR A 40 2.78 -4.59 -9.26
C THR A 40 1.30 -4.85 -9.44
N THR A 41 0.44 -4.16 -8.67
CA THR A 41 -1.02 -4.28 -8.81
C THR A 41 -1.50 -3.87 -10.20
N ARG A 42 -1.00 -2.76 -10.75
CA ARG A 42 -1.36 -2.31 -12.10
C ARG A 42 -0.99 -3.37 -13.15
N ARG A 43 0.19 -3.99 -13.03
CA ARG A 43 0.64 -5.04 -13.95
C ARG A 43 -0.24 -6.29 -13.87
N MET A 44 -0.50 -6.79 -12.66
CA MET A 44 -1.36 -7.97 -12.45
C MET A 44 -2.77 -7.77 -13.02
N LEU A 45 -3.34 -6.57 -12.85
CA LEU A 45 -4.65 -6.24 -13.41
C LEU A 45 -4.61 -6.15 -14.94
N ALA A 46 -3.55 -5.56 -15.51
CA ALA A 46 -3.39 -5.48 -16.95
C ALA A 46 -3.26 -6.87 -17.61
N GLU A 47 -2.60 -7.82 -16.95
CA GLU A 47 -2.48 -9.22 -17.41
C GLU A 47 -3.85 -9.90 -17.59
N VAL A 48 -4.85 -9.52 -16.79
CA VAL A 48 -6.24 -10.01 -16.92
C VAL A 48 -7.15 -9.07 -17.73
N GLY A 49 -6.55 -8.12 -18.46
CA GLY A 49 -7.28 -7.18 -19.34
C GLY A 49 -7.89 -5.96 -18.63
N ILE A 50 -7.59 -5.75 -17.35
CA ILE A 50 -8.08 -4.60 -16.57
C ILE A 50 -7.02 -3.50 -16.58
N ASN A 51 -7.26 -2.44 -17.36
CA ASN A 51 -6.34 -1.31 -17.42
C ASN A 51 -6.70 -0.22 -16.39
N VAL A 52 -5.83 0.01 -15.41
CA VAL A 52 -5.99 1.07 -14.40
C VAL A 52 -5.42 2.38 -14.93
N THR A 53 -6.30 3.29 -15.36
CA THR A 53 -5.90 4.60 -15.89
C THR A 53 -5.67 5.63 -14.80
N ASP A 54 -4.77 6.58 -15.04
CA ASP A 54 -4.53 7.68 -14.10
C ASP A 54 -5.75 8.59 -13.93
N GLU A 55 -6.53 8.79 -15.00
CA GLU A 55 -7.81 9.51 -14.95
C GLU A 55 -8.83 8.78 -14.05
N GLY A 56 -8.94 7.45 -14.18
CA GLY A 56 -9.80 6.64 -13.34
C GLY A 56 -9.40 6.71 -11.88
N VAL A 57 -8.09 6.60 -11.61
CA VAL A 57 -7.54 6.78 -10.25
C VAL A 57 -7.87 8.17 -9.71
N ALA A 58 -7.70 9.23 -10.50
CA ALA A 58 -8.01 10.59 -10.08
C ALA A 58 -9.51 10.77 -9.77
N LYS A 59 -10.39 10.21 -10.62
CA LYS A 59 -11.85 10.26 -10.45
C LYS A 59 -12.34 9.59 -9.16
N TRP A 60 -11.64 8.55 -8.70
CA TRP A 60 -12.01 7.78 -7.51
C TRP A 60 -11.20 8.13 -6.25
N ARG A 61 -10.08 8.86 -6.40
CA ARG A 61 -9.24 9.28 -5.27
C ARG A 61 -10.07 10.11 -4.28
N GLY A 62 -10.01 9.71 -3.01
CA GLY A 62 -10.71 10.40 -1.92
C GLY A 62 -12.21 10.15 -1.84
N LYS A 63 -12.81 9.42 -2.79
CA LYS A 63 -14.22 9.00 -2.71
C LYS A 63 -14.44 7.86 -1.72
N PHE A 64 -13.40 7.09 -1.47
CA PHE A 64 -13.41 6.05 -0.45
C PHE A 64 -12.67 6.57 0.78
N GLY A 65 -13.29 6.41 1.95
CA GLY A 65 -12.64 6.66 3.22
C GLY A 65 -11.55 5.62 3.52
N PRO A 66 -10.74 5.84 4.55
CA PRO A 66 -9.84 4.81 5.05
C PRO A 66 -10.65 3.56 5.44
N PRO A 67 -10.09 2.34 5.26
CA PRO A 67 -10.76 1.12 5.71
C PRO A 67 -11.07 1.20 7.20
N THR A 68 -12.29 0.79 7.59
CA THR A 68 -12.68 0.66 8.99
C THR A 68 -11.86 -0.43 9.68
N GLU A 69 -11.84 -0.44 11.01
CA GLU A 69 -11.15 -1.50 11.77
C GLU A 69 -11.69 -2.89 11.42
N ALA A 70 -13.02 -3.02 11.30
CA ALA A 70 -13.66 -4.26 10.88
C ALA A 70 -13.20 -4.70 9.48
N GLN A 71 -13.08 -3.77 8.52
CA GLN A 71 -12.58 -4.07 7.17
C GLN A 71 -11.11 -4.49 7.17
N ARG A 72 -10.28 -3.89 8.04
CA ARG A 72 -8.87 -4.28 8.19
C ARG A 72 -8.74 -5.67 8.81
N ALA A 73 -9.48 -5.95 9.88
CA ALA A 73 -9.50 -7.26 10.52
C ALA A 73 -9.96 -8.35 9.53
N GLU A 74 -10.99 -8.06 8.73
CA GLU A 74 -11.45 -8.98 7.69
C GLU A 74 -10.38 -9.20 6.61
N SER A 75 -9.77 -8.13 6.11
CA SER A 75 -8.69 -8.24 5.12
C SER A 75 -7.51 -9.07 5.64
N GLN A 76 -7.18 -8.92 6.92
CA GLN A 76 -6.14 -9.68 7.60
C GLN A 76 -6.50 -11.17 7.66
N ARG A 77 -7.72 -11.53 8.08
CA ARG A 77 -8.19 -12.92 8.09
C ARG A 77 -8.11 -13.57 6.71
N ARG A 78 -8.53 -12.85 5.66
CA ARG A 78 -8.45 -13.36 4.28
C ARG A 78 -7.02 -13.58 3.83
N LEU A 79 -6.12 -12.65 4.17
CA LEU A 79 -4.70 -12.80 3.87
C LEU A 79 -4.11 -14.03 4.56
N GLU A 80 -4.44 -14.27 5.82
CA GLU A 80 -4.01 -15.45 6.57
C GLU A 80 -4.55 -16.75 5.96
N ALA A 81 -5.80 -16.77 5.51
CA ALA A 81 -6.37 -17.91 4.79
C ALA A 81 -5.59 -18.21 3.50
N ILE A 82 -5.32 -17.17 2.68
CA ILE A 82 -4.55 -17.30 1.43
C ILE A 82 -3.12 -17.79 1.71
N GLN A 83 -2.46 -17.27 2.75
CA GLN A 83 -1.12 -17.72 3.16
C GLN A 83 -1.10 -19.16 3.65
N ALA A 84 -2.19 -19.62 4.26
CA ALA A 84 -2.39 -21.01 4.63
C ALA A 84 -2.84 -21.90 3.45
N GLY A 85 -2.91 -21.35 2.22
CA GLY A 85 -3.30 -22.08 1.02
C GLY A 85 -4.80 -22.35 0.89
N ARG A 86 -5.64 -21.67 1.68
CA ARG A 86 -7.11 -21.78 1.63
C ARG A 86 -7.72 -20.62 0.88
N TRP A 87 -8.79 -20.87 0.13
CA TRP A 87 -9.58 -19.77 -0.41
C TRP A 87 -10.49 -19.19 0.69
N PRO A 88 -10.59 -17.86 0.86
CA PRO A 88 -11.34 -17.27 1.97
C PRO A 88 -12.86 -17.55 1.98
N ASP A 89 -13.41 -17.99 0.84
CA ASP A 89 -14.83 -18.33 0.67
C ASP A 89 -15.09 -19.85 0.60
N GLU A 90 -14.05 -20.70 0.75
CA GLU A 90 -14.26 -22.14 0.92
C GLU A 90 -14.76 -22.38 2.36
N GLU A 91 -16.02 -22.80 2.51
CA GLU A 91 -16.50 -23.31 3.79
C GLU A 91 -15.59 -24.47 4.26
N PRO A 92 -15.33 -24.59 5.57
CA PRO A 92 -14.53 -25.69 6.08
C PRO A 92 -15.18 -27.01 5.64
N ALA A 93 -14.39 -27.88 4.99
CA ALA A 93 -14.84 -29.22 4.67
C ALA A 93 -15.27 -29.93 5.98
N GLU A 94 -16.53 -30.37 6.02
CA GLU A 94 -17.12 -31.18 7.11
C GLU A 94 -16.30 -32.44 7.41
#